data_AF-A0A1P8XKS7-F1
#
_entry.id   AF-A0A1P8XKS7-F1
#
_cell.length_a   1.000
_cell.length_b   1.000
_cell.length_c   1.000
_cell.angle_alpha   90.00
_cell.angle_beta   90.00
_cell.angle_gamma   90.00
#
_symmetry.space_group_name_H-M   'P 1'
#
loop_
_entity.id
_entity.type
_entity.pdbx_description
1 polymer ?
#
loop_
_entity_poly.entity_id
_entity_poly.type
_entity_poly.pdbx_seq_one_letter_code
_entity_poly.pdbx_strand_id
1 'polypeptide(L)'
;MLGEAVTLRDWSPRTAHTQCLAHAWVPRWHAGGAEAVVADARGQAWECVLVESTSNGPLPQTALAKVLAAGATVLGPDRDEIRAALAGMDERLRRRLNRRRSERPWSDQRPILLLIGDGDHIPDDVLQRIAVLGRAAQVHLAVDERARTRTPRHFDENILGVYRGADRPGAPYGRGCHDSAATSCDEGSGVE
;
A
#
# COMPACT_ATOMS: atom_id res chain seq x y z
N MET A 1 -32.55 1.57 4.92
CA MET A 1 -32.07 1.49 3.53
C MET A 1 -30.80 0.66 3.52
N LEU A 2 -30.87 -0.57 2.99
CA LEU A 2 -29.70 -1.44 2.84
C LEU A 2 -28.91 -0.90 1.63
N GLY A 3 -27.73 -0.35 1.89
CA GLY A 3 -26.86 0.20 0.86
C GLY A 3 -26.39 -0.90 -0.07
N GLU A 4 -26.51 -0.64 -1.38
CA GLU A 4 -25.97 -1.49 -2.43
C GLU A 4 -24.49 -1.79 -2.16
N ALA A 5 -24.11 -3.07 -2.18
CA ALA A 5 -22.74 -3.48 -1.95
C ALA A 5 -21.86 -2.97 -3.11
N VAL A 6 -21.08 -1.92 -2.86
CA VAL A 6 -20.10 -1.41 -3.84
C VAL A 6 -19.14 -2.55 -4.18
N THR A 7 -19.19 -3.01 -5.43
CA THR A 7 -18.29 -4.06 -5.93
C THR A 7 -16.91 -3.45 -6.15
N LEU A 8 -15.98 -3.75 -5.25
CA LEU A 8 -14.60 -3.26 -5.33
C LEU A 8 -13.85 -3.93 -6.48
N ARG A 9 -13.18 -3.12 -7.30
CA ARG A 9 -12.41 -3.61 -8.47
C ARG A 9 -11.00 -4.00 -8.08
N ASP A 10 -10.40 -4.91 -8.84
CA ASP A 10 -8.98 -5.23 -8.68
C ASP A 10 -8.12 -4.01 -9.00
N TRP A 11 -7.37 -3.57 -7.99
CA TRP A 11 -6.42 -2.49 -8.11
C TRP A 11 -5.02 -3.04 -8.35
N SER A 12 -4.29 -2.38 -9.24
CA SER A 12 -2.85 -2.56 -9.40
C SER A 12 -2.24 -1.24 -9.89
N PRO A 13 -0.94 -1.02 -9.70
CA PRO A 13 -0.26 0.17 -10.23
C PRO A 13 -0.45 0.35 -11.74
N ARG A 14 -0.58 -0.75 -12.50
CA ARG A 14 -0.85 -0.71 -13.95
C ARG A 14 -2.26 -0.23 -14.28
N THR A 15 -3.25 -0.64 -13.49
CA THR A 15 -4.68 -0.34 -13.75
C THR A 15 -5.15 0.94 -13.09
N ALA A 16 -4.42 1.44 -12.08
CA ALA A 16 -4.75 2.63 -11.29
C ALA A 16 -4.97 3.88 -12.16
N HIS A 17 -4.23 4.02 -13.26
CA HIS A 17 -4.36 5.15 -14.19
C HIS A 17 -5.57 5.03 -15.13
N THR A 18 -6.04 3.82 -15.41
CA THR A 18 -6.95 3.55 -16.53
C THR A 18 -8.43 3.54 -16.17
N GLN A 19 -8.80 3.57 -14.87
CA GLN A 19 -10.18 3.26 -14.46
C GLN A 19 -10.75 4.12 -13.34
N CYS A 20 -10.22 5.32 -13.08
CA CYS A 20 -10.70 6.11 -11.94
C CYS A 20 -10.50 5.39 -10.58
N LEU A 21 -9.58 4.42 -10.51
CA LEU A 21 -9.24 3.61 -9.33
C LEU A 21 -7.95 4.15 -8.70
N ALA A 22 -8.02 5.35 -8.14
CA ALA A 22 -6.83 6.01 -7.61
C ALA A 22 -6.32 5.36 -6.30
N HIS A 23 -7.22 4.77 -5.52
CA HIS A 23 -6.91 4.29 -4.18
C HIS A 23 -7.36 2.85 -3.99
N ALA A 24 -6.72 2.15 -3.06
CA ALA A 24 -6.98 0.75 -2.80
C ALA A 24 -7.00 0.42 -1.31
N TRP A 25 -7.91 -0.47 -0.94
CA TRP A 25 -7.80 -1.27 0.28
C TRP A 25 -6.77 -2.37 0.07
N VAL A 26 -5.92 -2.58 1.07
CA VAL A 26 -4.87 -3.60 1.05
C VAL A 26 -5.20 -4.61 2.16
N PRO A 27 -5.79 -5.77 1.81
CA PRO A 27 -5.98 -6.86 2.74
C PRO A 27 -4.63 -7.42 3.18
N ARG A 28 -4.65 -8.17 4.30
CA ARG A 28 -3.47 -8.89 4.80
C ARG A 28 -2.24 -7.98 4.96
N TRP A 29 -2.45 -6.73 5.41
CA TRP A 29 -1.40 -5.72 5.53
C TRP A 29 -0.12 -6.23 6.19
N HIS A 30 -0.25 -6.86 7.37
CA HIS A 30 0.86 -7.44 8.14
C HIS A 30 1.26 -8.86 7.71
N ALA A 31 0.61 -9.43 6.69
CA ALA A 31 0.79 -10.80 6.24
C ALA A 31 1.12 -10.85 4.73
N GLY A 32 1.95 -9.92 4.26
CA GLY A 32 2.47 -9.86 2.90
C GLY A 32 1.82 -8.79 2.00
N GLY A 33 0.71 -8.18 2.43
CA GLY A 33 -0.05 -7.21 1.64
C GLY A 33 0.73 -5.93 1.37
N ALA A 34 1.31 -5.33 2.42
CA ALA A 34 2.09 -4.10 2.31
C ALA A 34 3.34 -4.30 1.45
N GLU A 35 4.05 -5.41 1.61
CA GLU A 35 5.27 -5.69 0.84
C GLU A 35 4.96 -5.93 -0.64
N ALA A 36 3.90 -6.67 -0.93
CA ALA A 36 3.49 -6.97 -2.30
C ALA A 36 3.09 -5.71 -3.07
N VAL A 37 2.28 -4.83 -2.46
CA VAL A 37 1.84 -3.60 -3.15
C VAL A 37 3.01 -2.65 -3.40
N VAL A 38 3.97 -2.56 -2.47
CA VAL A 38 5.20 -1.78 -2.67
C VAL A 38 6.02 -2.38 -3.82
N ALA A 39 6.25 -3.68 -3.83
CA ALA A 39 7.01 -4.35 -4.88
C ALA A 39 6.41 -4.10 -6.28
N ASP A 40 5.08 -4.22 -6.42
CA ASP A 40 4.38 -3.97 -7.68
C ASP A 40 4.50 -2.50 -8.10
N ALA A 41 4.32 -1.56 -7.17
CA ALA A 41 4.40 -0.13 -7.46
C ALA A 41 5.81 0.29 -7.87
N ARG A 42 6.83 -0.25 -7.19
CA ARG A 42 8.23 -0.05 -7.53
C ARG A 42 8.60 -0.67 -8.87
N GLY A 43 8.04 -1.82 -9.23
CA GLY A 43 8.14 -2.40 -10.56
C GLY A 43 7.53 -1.55 -11.68
N GLN A 44 6.67 -0.58 -11.35
CA GLN A 44 6.14 0.45 -12.25
C GLN A 44 6.83 1.83 -12.04
N ALA A 45 7.95 1.87 -11.33
CA ALA A 45 8.73 3.07 -11.02
C ALA A 45 7.99 4.15 -10.20
N TRP A 46 7.01 3.76 -9.39
CA TRP A 46 6.34 4.69 -8.48
C TRP A 46 7.24 5.03 -7.29
N GLU A 47 7.10 6.24 -6.75
CA GLU A 47 7.62 6.57 -5.42
C GLU A 47 6.71 5.90 -4.37
N CYS A 48 7.27 5.37 -3.28
CA CYS A 48 6.48 4.71 -2.24
C CYS A 48 6.84 5.32 -0.88
N VAL A 49 5.83 5.74 -0.13
CA VAL A 49 5.96 6.28 1.22
C VAL A 49 5.03 5.50 2.13
N LEU A 50 5.56 4.81 3.12
CA LEU A 50 4.82 4.10 4.16
C LEU A 50 4.74 4.95 5.41
N VAL A 51 3.52 5.19 5.88
CA VAL A 51 3.23 5.68 7.22
C VAL A 51 2.81 4.49 8.07
N GLU A 52 3.62 4.14 9.06
CA GLU A 52 3.33 2.99 9.92
C GLU A 52 2.06 3.17 10.74
N SER A 53 1.41 2.05 11.06
CA SER A 53 0.26 2.02 11.96
C SER A 53 0.71 2.31 13.38
N THR A 54 -0.05 3.15 14.08
CA THR A 54 0.18 3.44 15.50
C THR A 54 -0.64 2.53 16.40
N SER A 55 -1.80 2.03 15.94
CA SER A 55 -2.77 1.32 16.77
C SER A 55 -2.69 -0.21 16.61
N ASN A 56 -2.36 -0.70 15.41
CA ASN A 56 -2.13 -2.13 15.14
C ASN A 56 -0.65 -2.52 15.23
N GLY A 57 0.21 -1.54 15.58
CA GLY A 57 1.65 -1.69 15.67
C GLY A 57 2.35 -1.60 14.31
N PRO A 58 3.69 -1.49 14.32
CA PRO A 58 4.48 -1.43 13.10
C PRO A 58 4.38 -2.72 12.29
N LEU A 59 4.84 -2.69 11.04
CA LEU A 59 5.01 -3.92 10.29
C LEU A 59 6.04 -4.84 10.99
N PRO A 60 5.90 -6.17 10.90
CA PRO A 60 6.94 -7.08 11.36
C PRO A 60 8.30 -6.69 10.76
N GLN A 61 9.39 -6.79 11.52
CA GLN A 61 10.72 -6.33 11.08
C GLN A 61 11.14 -6.94 9.73
N THR A 62 10.77 -8.19 9.46
CA THR A 62 11.01 -8.88 8.20
C THR A 62 10.21 -8.30 7.03
N ALA A 63 8.97 -7.87 7.26
CA ALA A 63 8.14 -7.16 6.29
C ALA A 63 8.67 -5.75 6.03
N LEU A 64 9.03 -5.03 7.09
CA LEU A 64 9.62 -3.69 7.01
C LEU A 64 10.93 -3.70 6.20
N ALA A 65 11.81 -4.68 6.44
CA ALA A 65 13.04 -4.86 5.68
C ALA A 65 12.78 -5.07 4.18
N LYS A 66 11.74 -5.82 3.80
CA LYS A 66 11.35 -6.00 2.39
C LYS A 66 10.81 -4.71 1.76
N VAL A 67 9.99 -3.96 2.49
CA VAL A 67 9.46 -2.66 2.06
C VAL A 67 10.61 -1.66 1.81
N LEU A 68 11.57 -1.59 2.72
CA LEU A 68 12.78 -0.77 2.57
C LEU A 68 13.66 -1.26 1.41
N ALA A 69 13.87 -2.56 1.27
CA ALA A 69 14.65 -3.14 0.17
C ALA A 69 14.02 -2.89 -1.21
N ALA A 70 12.68 -2.80 -1.28
CA ALA A 70 11.97 -2.37 -2.48
C ALA A 70 12.14 -0.86 -2.79
N GLY A 71 12.67 -0.09 -1.85
CA GLY A 71 12.98 1.33 -2.00
C GLY A 71 11.85 2.27 -1.57
N ALA A 72 10.97 1.82 -0.66
CA ALA A 72 10.01 2.72 -0.03
C ALA A 72 10.68 3.54 1.09
N THR A 73 10.24 4.77 1.25
CA THR A 73 10.50 5.57 2.45
C THR A 73 9.53 5.11 3.54
N VAL A 74 10.02 4.83 4.73
CA VAL A 74 9.17 4.46 5.88
C VAL A 74 9.24 5.55 6.93
N LEU A 75 8.07 5.97 7.40
CA LEU A 75 7.86 6.91 8.47
C LEU A 75 7.37 6.11 9.67
N GLY A 76 8.15 6.14 10.75
CA GLY A 76 7.82 5.44 11.98
C GLY A 76 6.60 6.06 12.70
N PRO A 77 6.24 5.54 13.88
CA PRO A 77 5.04 5.96 14.60
C PRO A 77 5.12 7.35 15.27
N ASP A 78 6.20 8.11 15.04
CA ASP A 78 6.35 9.45 15.59
C ASP A 78 5.36 10.43 14.95
N ARG A 79 4.51 11.05 15.78
CA ARG A 79 3.41 11.89 15.31
C ARG A 79 3.88 13.16 14.62
N ASP A 80 4.99 13.75 15.06
CA ASP A 80 5.48 15.00 14.49
C ASP A 80 6.19 14.74 13.15
N GLU A 81 6.91 13.62 13.03
CA GLU A 81 7.45 13.15 11.74
C GLU A 81 6.33 12.86 10.73
N ILE A 82 5.28 12.15 11.15
CA ILE A 82 4.12 11.85 10.30
C ILE A 82 3.43 13.15 9.87
N ARG A 83 3.19 14.08 10.80
CA ARG A 83 2.58 15.39 10.48
C ARG A 83 3.44 16.18 9.48
N ALA A 84 4.76 16.23 9.68
CA ALA A 84 5.67 16.91 8.78
C ALA A 84 5.67 16.30 7.38
N ALA A 85 5.67 14.96 7.29
CA ALA A 85 5.61 14.24 6.02
C ALA A 85 4.29 14.48 5.28
N LEU A 86 3.16 14.45 5.99
CA LEU A 86 1.84 14.73 5.41
C LEU A 86 1.71 16.18 4.94
N ALA A 87 2.25 17.15 5.70
CA ALA A 87 2.33 18.54 5.25
C ALA A 87 3.18 18.68 3.98
N GLY A 88 4.32 17.97 3.92
CA GLY A 88 5.13 17.88 2.72
C GLY A 88 4.38 17.25 1.53
N MET A 89 3.52 16.26 1.80
CA MET A 89 2.67 15.64 0.79
C MET A 89 1.58 16.59 0.28
N ASP A 90 0.91 17.34 1.17
CA ASP A 90 -0.09 18.35 0.80
C ASP A 90 0.55 19.44 -0.07
N GLU A 91 1.75 19.90 0.27
CA GLU A 91 2.49 20.86 -0.55
C GLU A 91 2.91 20.29 -1.91
N ARG A 92 3.34 19.02 -1.96
CA ARG A 92 3.60 18.34 -3.23
C ARG A 92 2.32 18.24 -4.08
N LEU A 93 1.20 17.88 -3.46
CA LEU A 93 -0.10 17.78 -4.12
C LEU A 93 -0.54 19.13 -4.69
N ARG A 94 -0.46 20.21 -3.90
CA ARG A 94 -0.75 21.57 -4.38
C ARG A 94 0.14 21.98 -5.54
N ARG A 95 1.45 21.74 -5.46
CA ARG A 95 2.39 22.03 -6.57
C ARG A 95 2.07 21.25 -7.82
N ARG A 96 1.68 19.98 -7.70
CA ARG A 96 1.29 19.14 -8.86
C ARG A 96 -0.01 19.64 -9.50
N LEU A 97 -1.00 20.03 -8.70
CA LEU A 97 -2.27 20.58 -9.19
C LEU A 97 -2.11 21.98 -9.81
N ASN A 98 -1.25 22.82 -9.25
CA ASN A 98 -1.05 24.20 -9.69
C ASN A 98 -0.03 24.34 -10.83
N ARG A 99 0.66 23.26 -11.22
CA ARG A 99 1.56 23.29 -12.38
C ARG A 99 0.76 23.60 -13.64
N ARG A 100 1.07 24.74 -14.26
CA ARG A 100 0.60 25.07 -15.60
C ARG A 100 1.16 24.01 -16.57
N ARG A 101 0.39 23.70 -17.63
CA ARG A 101 0.73 22.72 -18.68
C ARG A 101 2.15 22.87 -19.29
N SER A 102 2.83 23.99 -19.05
CA SER A 102 4.12 24.38 -19.64
C SER A 102 5.38 24.00 -18.84
N GLU A 103 5.31 23.58 -17.57
CA GLU A 103 6.53 23.47 -16.72
C GLU A 103 7.14 22.06 -16.57
N ARG A 104 6.48 21.02 -17.08
CA ARG A 104 7.02 19.69 -17.42
C ARG A 104 5.84 18.82 -17.87
N PRO A 105 6.00 17.99 -18.91
CA PRO A 105 5.01 16.99 -19.26
C PRO A 105 4.64 16.13 -18.03
N TRP A 106 3.34 15.86 -17.86
CA TRP A 106 2.85 14.96 -16.80
C TRP A 106 3.46 13.56 -16.87
N SER A 107 4.01 13.15 -18.02
CA SER A 107 4.74 11.89 -18.23
C SER A 107 6.04 11.78 -17.45
N ASP A 108 6.64 12.90 -17.04
CA ASP A 108 7.93 12.90 -16.35
C ASP A 108 7.79 12.79 -14.83
N GLN A 109 6.56 12.84 -14.32
CA GLN A 109 6.29 12.71 -12.90
C GLN A 109 6.03 11.24 -12.57
N ARG A 110 6.80 10.73 -11.60
CA ARG A 110 6.53 9.42 -11.03
C ARG A 110 5.29 9.53 -10.12
N PRO A 111 4.31 8.65 -10.28
CA PRO A 111 3.21 8.54 -9.32
C PRO A 111 3.75 8.22 -7.93
N ILE A 112 3.04 8.70 -6.91
CA ILE A 112 3.36 8.42 -5.51
C ILE A 112 2.33 7.44 -4.97
N LEU A 113 2.78 6.33 -4.40
CA LEU A 113 1.99 5.47 -3.53
C LEU A 113 2.22 5.91 -2.08
N LEU A 114 1.19 6.46 -1.45
CA LEU A 114 1.17 6.70 -0.01
C LEU A 114 0.44 5.53 0.66
N LEU A 115 1.21 4.73 1.39
CA LEU A 115 0.74 3.58 2.14
C LEU A 115 0.44 4.03 3.57
N ILE A 116 -0.79 3.80 4.00
CA ILE A 116 -1.27 4.12 5.34
C ILE A 116 -1.65 2.80 6.01
N GLY A 117 -1.10 2.52 7.19
CA GLY A 117 -1.54 1.38 7.99
C GLY A 117 -3.01 1.53 8.39
N ASP A 118 -3.28 1.89 9.64
CA ASP A 118 -4.65 2.06 10.13
C ASP A 118 -5.24 3.46 9.90
N GLY A 119 -4.40 4.47 9.69
CA GLY A 119 -4.81 5.86 9.50
C GLY A 119 -5.33 6.56 10.76
N ASP A 120 -5.39 5.90 11.91
CA ASP A 120 -6.01 6.42 13.14
C ASP A 120 -5.35 7.70 13.67
N HIS A 121 -4.06 7.88 13.39
CA HIS A 121 -3.28 9.03 13.82
C HIS A 121 -3.22 10.14 12.76
N ILE A 122 -3.82 9.91 11.59
CA ILE A 122 -3.86 10.88 10.51
C ILE A 122 -5.17 11.65 10.59
N PRO A 123 -5.14 12.99 10.60
CA PRO A 123 -6.37 13.78 10.59
C PRO A 123 -7.28 13.41 9.40
N ASP A 124 -8.57 13.19 9.66
CA ASP A 124 -9.56 12.80 8.65
C ASP A 124 -9.61 13.77 7.47
N ASP A 125 -9.43 15.07 7.70
CA ASP A 125 -9.44 16.10 6.67
C ASP A 125 -8.26 15.96 5.70
N VAL A 126 -7.09 15.51 6.19
CA VAL A 126 -5.91 15.24 5.38
C VAL A 126 -6.12 13.99 4.54
N LEU A 127 -6.56 12.88 5.15
CA LEU A 127 -6.86 11.65 4.42
C LEU A 127 -7.92 11.88 3.34
N GLN A 128 -9.00 12.59 3.68
CA GLN A 128 -10.07 12.89 2.76
C GLN A 128 -9.59 13.78 1.60
N ARG A 129 -8.76 14.79 1.89
CA ARG A 129 -8.20 15.64 0.84
C ARG A 129 -7.34 14.85 -0.13
N ILE A 130 -6.49 13.94 0.37
CA ILE A 130 -5.66 13.09 -0.48
C ILE A 130 -6.53 12.11 -1.28
N ALA A 131 -7.58 11.55 -0.68
CA ALA A 131 -8.50 10.65 -1.38
C ALA A 131 -9.27 11.34 -2.52
N VAL A 132 -9.61 12.62 -2.36
CA VAL A 132 -10.32 13.39 -3.40
C VAL A 132 -9.35 13.94 -4.45
N LEU A 133 -8.26 14.58 -4.02
CA LEU A 133 -7.37 15.33 -4.92
C LEU A 133 -6.19 14.51 -5.43
N GLY A 134 -5.82 13.43 -4.73
CA GLY A 134 -4.61 12.66 -4.99
C GLY A 134 -4.55 12.18 -6.43
N ARG A 135 -5.68 11.73 -6.98
CA ARG A 135 -5.81 11.34 -8.38
C ARG A 135 -5.30 12.40 -9.37
N ALA A 136 -5.77 13.63 -9.24
CA ALA A 136 -5.39 14.72 -10.13
C ALA A 136 -3.91 15.12 -9.92
N ALA A 137 -3.30 14.71 -8.81
CA ALA A 137 -1.90 14.91 -8.49
C ALA A 137 -1.02 13.64 -8.67
N GLN A 138 -1.54 12.55 -9.25
CA GLN A 138 -0.86 11.24 -9.32
C GLN A 138 -0.34 10.74 -7.95
N VAL A 139 -1.13 10.98 -6.90
CA VAL A 139 -0.93 10.45 -5.55
C VAL A 139 -2.03 9.42 -5.30
N HIS A 140 -1.60 8.20 -5.01
CA HIS A 140 -2.44 7.04 -4.81
C HIS A 140 -2.36 6.61 -3.35
N LEU A 141 -3.48 6.15 -2.79
CA LEU A 141 -3.54 5.68 -1.40
C LEU A 141 -3.66 4.17 -1.41
N ALA A 142 -2.86 3.51 -0.59
CA ALA A 142 -3.01 2.11 -0.23
C ALA A 142 -3.22 2.06 1.28
N VAL A 143 -4.40 1.66 1.72
CA VAL A 143 -4.78 1.69 3.14
C VAL A 143 -5.03 0.27 3.65
N ASP A 144 -4.62 -0.06 4.87
CA ASP A 144 -5.01 -1.33 5.50
C ASP A 144 -6.54 -1.46 5.47
N GLU A 145 -7.02 -2.58 4.92
CA GLU A 145 -8.46 -2.87 4.85
C GLU A 145 -9.14 -2.82 6.22
N ARG A 146 -8.41 -3.10 7.31
CA ARG A 146 -8.93 -3.00 8.68
C ARG A 146 -9.37 -1.58 9.06
N ALA A 147 -8.81 -0.54 8.42
CA ALA A 147 -9.20 0.84 8.68
C ALA A 147 -10.64 1.13 8.21
N ARG A 148 -11.17 0.34 7.27
CA ARG A 148 -12.48 0.56 6.66
C ARG A 148 -13.64 0.64 7.64
N THR A 149 -13.57 -0.09 8.76
CA THR A 149 -14.61 -0.07 9.80
C THR A 149 -14.66 1.24 10.60
N ARG A 150 -13.61 2.06 10.50
CA ARG A 150 -13.42 3.29 11.28
C ARG A 150 -13.36 4.54 10.42
N THR A 151 -13.05 4.42 9.13
CA THR A 151 -13.06 5.55 8.21
C THR A 151 -14.50 5.98 7.87
N PRO A 152 -14.77 7.30 7.74
CA PRO A 152 -16.07 7.79 7.29
C PRO A 152 -16.50 7.21 5.94
N ARG A 153 -17.81 7.03 5.74
CA ARG A 153 -18.37 6.47 4.49
C ARG A 153 -17.90 7.21 3.22
N HIS A 154 -17.83 8.54 3.29
CA HIS A 154 -17.40 9.35 2.15
C HIS A 154 -15.92 9.13 1.80
N PHE A 155 -15.08 8.71 2.75
CA PHE A 155 -13.72 8.27 2.48
C PHE A 155 -13.73 6.91 1.76
N ASP A 156 -14.48 5.93 2.27
CA ASP A 156 -14.61 4.59 1.64
C ASP A 156 -15.10 4.68 0.18
N GLU A 157 -16.02 5.59 -0.11
CA GLU A 157 -16.51 5.86 -1.47
C GLU A 157 -15.43 6.39 -2.43
N ASN A 158 -14.32 6.92 -1.93
CA ASN A 158 -13.15 7.29 -2.74
C ASN A 158 -12.14 6.13 -2.91
N ILE A 159 -12.23 5.07 -2.12
CA ILE A 159 -11.38 3.87 -2.20
C ILE A 159 -12.11 2.76 -2.98
N LEU A 160 -12.17 2.92 -4.30
CA LEU A 160 -12.94 2.03 -5.18
C LEU A 160 -12.21 0.73 -5.58
N GLY A 161 -10.98 0.52 -5.10
CA GLY A 161 -10.12 -0.60 -5.45
C GLY A 161 -9.75 -1.50 -4.27
N VAL A 162 -9.41 -2.75 -4.55
CA VAL A 162 -8.76 -3.67 -3.60
C VAL A 162 -7.51 -4.24 -4.25
N TYR A 163 -6.39 -4.19 -3.56
CA TYR A 163 -5.15 -4.80 -4.01
C TYR A 163 -5.09 -6.27 -3.58
N ARG A 164 -5.22 -7.20 -4.54
CA ARG A 164 -5.17 -8.66 -4.29
C ARG A 164 -3.84 -9.30 -4.70
N GLY A 165 -2.80 -8.50 -4.97
CA GLY A 165 -1.55 -9.01 -5.53
C GLY A 165 -0.80 -9.98 -4.62
N ALA A 166 -1.03 -9.92 -3.30
CA ALA A 166 -0.46 -10.86 -2.33
C ALA A 166 -0.96 -12.31 -2.52
N ASP A 167 -2.14 -12.50 -3.11
CA ASP A 167 -2.72 -13.83 -3.34
C ASP A 167 -2.36 -14.41 -4.72
N ARG A 168 -1.58 -13.68 -5.54
CA ARG A 168 -1.19 -14.16 -6.87
C ARG A 168 -0.15 -15.29 -6.77
N PRO A 169 -0.37 -16.43 -7.42
CA PRO A 169 0.64 -17.48 -7.51
C PRO A 169 1.88 -16.94 -8.22
N GLY A 170 3.04 -17.02 -7.56
CA GLY A 170 4.31 -16.45 -8.04
C GLY A 170 4.64 -15.06 -7.47
N ALA A 171 3.80 -14.49 -6.60
CA ALA A 171 4.26 -13.38 -5.75
C ALA A 171 5.49 -13.85 -4.95
N PRO A 172 6.59 -13.08 -4.92
CA PRO A 172 7.89 -13.54 -4.41
C PRO A 172 7.92 -13.91 -2.91
N TYR A 173 6.77 -13.92 -2.24
CA TYR A 173 6.64 -14.05 -0.79
C TYR A 173 5.67 -15.16 -0.34
N GLY A 174 5.25 -16.06 -1.24
CA GLY A 174 4.18 -17.04 -1.00
C GLY A 174 4.56 -18.45 -0.50
N ARG A 175 5.84 -18.79 -0.27
CA ARG A 175 6.16 -20.08 0.38
C ARG A 175 6.83 -19.84 1.72
N GLY A 176 6.01 -19.89 2.77
CA GLY A 176 6.50 -20.14 4.11
C GLY A 176 7.20 -21.49 4.15
N CYS A 177 8.36 -21.51 4.80
CA CYS A 177 9.17 -22.68 5.06
C CYS A 177 8.45 -23.61 6.04
N HIS A 178 7.58 -24.48 5.54
CA HIS A 178 7.15 -25.68 6.24
C HIS A 178 7.39 -26.83 5.28
N ASP A 179 8.53 -27.50 5.45
CA ASP A 179 8.73 -28.93 5.25
C ASP A 179 10.24 -29.21 5.19
N SER A 180 10.78 -29.75 6.28
CA SER A 180 11.91 -30.68 6.30
C SER A 180 12.14 -31.17 7.72
N ALA A 181 11.26 -32.04 8.19
CA ALA A 181 11.57 -32.97 9.27
C ALA A 181 11.00 -34.33 8.88
N ALA A 182 11.68 -34.99 7.94
CA ALA A 182 11.54 -36.42 7.69
C ALA A 182 12.95 -37.00 7.62
N THR A 183 13.55 -37.20 8.80
CA THR A 183 14.70 -38.10 8.94
C THR A 183 14.14 -39.50 9.12
N SER A 184 14.06 -40.27 8.04
CA SER A 184 14.02 -41.73 8.11
C SER A 184 15.24 -42.26 7.35
N CYS A 185 16.34 -42.48 8.08
CA CYS A 185 17.42 -43.32 7.60
C CYS A 185 17.04 -44.76 7.96
N ASP A 186 16.62 -45.49 6.94
CA ASP A 186 16.39 -46.92 6.95
C ASP A 186 17.77 -47.60 6.84
N GLU A 187 18.26 -48.20 7.93
CA GLU A 187 19.47 -49.03 7.92
C GLU A 187 19.09 -50.46 7.49
N GLY A 188 18.98 -50.66 6.19
CA GLY A 188 18.97 -51.98 5.57
C GLY A 188 20.38 -52.31 5.07
N SER A 189 21.20 -52.96 5.91
CA SER A 189 22.48 -53.53 5.48
C SER A 189 22.46 -55.03 5.70
N GLY A 190 22.41 -55.77 4.59
CA GLY A 190 22.59 -57.21 4.54
C GLY A 190 23.22 -57.58 3.20
N VAL A 191 24.19 -58.50 3.29
CA VAL A 191 24.87 -59.25 2.21
C VAL A 191 26.02 -58.44 1.56
N GLU A 192 27.30 -58.83 1.62
CA GLU A 192 27.96 -60.15 1.66
C GLU A 192 29.06 -60.27 2.73
#